data_AF-A0A2W4XEK9-F1
#
_entry.id   AF-A0A2W4XEK9-F1
#
_cell.length_a   1.000
_cell.length_b   1.000
_cell.length_c   1.000
_cell.angle_alpha   90.00
_cell.angle_beta   90.00
_cell.angle_gamma   90.00
#
_symmetry.space_group_name_H-M   'P 1'
#
loop_
_entity.id
_entity.type
_entity.pdbx_description
1 polymer ?
#
loop_
_entity_poly.entity_id
_entity_poly.type
_entity_poly.pdbx_seq_one_letter_code
_entity_poly.pdbx_strand_id
1 'polypeptide(L)'
;IYMCCDWQSSNAIYEVFSEHFQVRNRITWEREKGRGAKRNWKNASEDIWFGTVSDRYTFNVEAVKLQRRVLAPYRNSAGQPKDWQDTKQGKFRATHPSNLWTDISVPFWSMPENTEHPTQKPEKLIAKMVLASSNPGDVVFDPFLGSGTTSVVAKKLGRRYVGVEQEALYCCLAQKRLSLVEGEHAIQGYDGSYFWERNVSVGDREASVRQNCEASSAEQNRKAEKT
;
A
#
# COMPACT_ATOMS: atom_id res chain seq x y z
N ILE A 1 -7.56 -12.33 -6.09
CA ILE A 1 -7.26 -11.71 -7.39
C ILE A 1 -7.59 -10.23 -7.31
N TYR A 2 -6.70 -9.38 -7.79
CA TYR A 2 -6.94 -7.95 -7.95
C TYR A 2 -6.73 -7.59 -9.43
N MET A 3 -7.72 -6.96 -10.05
CA MET A 3 -7.68 -6.56 -11.46
C MET A 3 -7.82 -5.04 -11.56
N CYS A 4 -6.73 -4.36 -11.94
CA CYS A 4 -6.71 -2.92 -12.15
C CYS A 4 -7.23 -2.56 -13.55
N CYS A 5 -8.06 -1.53 -13.65
CA CYS A 5 -8.61 -1.07 -14.92
C CYS A 5 -9.03 0.40 -14.87
N ASP A 6 -9.10 1.04 -16.03
CA ASP A 6 -9.68 2.37 -16.15
C ASP A 6 -11.22 2.31 -16.03
N TRP A 7 -11.83 3.45 -15.74
CA TRP A 7 -13.28 3.52 -15.53
C TRP A 7 -14.13 3.19 -16.78
N GLN A 8 -13.58 3.34 -17.99
CA GLN A 8 -14.31 3.07 -19.25
C GLN A 8 -14.39 1.57 -19.50
N SER A 9 -13.30 0.84 -19.25
CA SER A 9 -13.23 -0.61 -19.40
C SER A 9 -13.78 -1.38 -18.19
N SER A 10 -13.92 -0.71 -17.03
CA SER A 10 -14.33 -1.30 -15.75
C SER A 10 -15.57 -2.19 -15.81
N ASN A 11 -16.62 -1.78 -16.52
CA ASN A 11 -17.85 -2.57 -16.64
C ASN A 11 -17.63 -3.83 -17.48
N ALA A 12 -16.97 -3.73 -18.63
CA ALA A 12 -16.69 -4.90 -19.47
C ALA A 12 -15.76 -5.90 -18.76
N ILE A 13 -14.80 -5.39 -17.98
CA ILE A 13 -13.93 -6.21 -17.15
C ILE A 13 -14.72 -6.88 -16.03
N TYR A 14 -15.65 -6.19 -15.38
CA TYR A 14 -16.50 -6.77 -14.35
C TYR A 14 -17.30 -7.98 -14.85
N GLU A 15 -17.93 -7.87 -16.02
CA GLU A 15 -18.71 -8.97 -16.62
C GLU A 15 -17.87 -10.25 -16.67
N VAL A 16 -16.71 -10.19 -17.35
CA VAL A 16 -15.80 -11.33 -17.49
C VAL A 16 -15.20 -11.76 -16.14
N PHE A 17 -14.83 -10.80 -15.29
CA PHE A 17 -14.22 -11.09 -13.99
C PHE A 17 -15.17 -11.86 -13.07
N SER A 18 -16.46 -11.53 -13.11
CA SER A 18 -17.51 -12.16 -12.29
C SER A 18 -17.86 -13.58 -12.73
N GLU A 19 -17.61 -13.93 -13.99
CA GLU A 19 -17.75 -15.31 -14.51
C GLU A 19 -16.71 -16.27 -13.93
N HIS A 20 -15.53 -15.74 -13.56
CA HIS A 20 -14.39 -16.56 -13.09
C HIS A 20 -14.14 -16.46 -11.58
N PHE A 21 -14.56 -15.37 -10.92
CA PHE A 21 -14.24 -15.12 -9.52
C PHE A 21 -15.45 -14.62 -8.73
N GLN A 22 -15.53 -15.00 -7.45
CA GLN A 22 -16.47 -14.42 -6.51
C GLN A 22 -16.04 -12.99 -6.19
N VAL A 23 -16.77 -12.00 -6.71
CA VAL A 23 -16.47 -10.58 -6.51
C VAL A 23 -16.73 -10.19 -5.05
N ARG A 24 -15.72 -9.59 -4.41
CA ARG A 24 -15.78 -9.16 -3.01
C ARG A 24 -15.88 -7.65 -2.86
N ASN A 25 -15.21 -6.90 -3.73
CA ASN A 25 -15.23 -5.44 -3.66
C ASN A 25 -14.85 -4.79 -5.00
N ARG A 26 -15.38 -3.59 -5.23
CA ARG A 26 -14.86 -2.62 -6.19
C ARG A 26 -14.12 -1.55 -5.41
N ILE A 27 -12.81 -1.51 -5.58
CA ILE A 27 -11.96 -0.49 -4.98
C ILE A 27 -11.73 0.59 -6.03
N THR A 28 -11.87 1.86 -5.66
CA THR A 28 -11.54 2.99 -6.54
C THR A 28 -10.33 3.72 -5.97
N TRP A 29 -9.25 3.76 -6.74
CA TRP A 29 -8.06 4.51 -6.42
C TRP A 29 -8.12 5.91 -7.05
N GLU A 30 -7.98 6.93 -6.21
CA GLU A 30 -7.88 8.31 -6.66
C GLU A 30 -6.47 8.63 -7.21
N ARG A 31 -6.42 8.93 -8.50
CA ARG A 31 -5.25 9.41 -9.23
C ARG A 31 -5.23 10.93 -9.30
N GLU A 32 -4.36 11.55 -8.51
CA GLU A 32 -4.20 13.02 -8.50
C GLU A 32 -3.53 13.56 -9.78
N LYS A 33 -2.63 12.76 -10.38
CA LYS A 33 -1.89 13.16 -11.58
C LYS A 33 -2.69 12.94 -12.87
N GLY A 34 -2.72 13.98 -13.70
CA GLY A 34 -3.36 13.97 -15.00
C GLY A 34 -3.61 15.39 -15.51
N ARG A 35 -3.70 15.53 -16.83
CA ARG A 35 -4.09 16.80 -17.47
C ARG A 35 -5.55 17.14 -17.10
N GLY A 36 -5.86 18.42 -16.95
CA GLY A 36 -7.23 18.87 -16.75
C GLY A 36 -8.10 18.62 -17.99
N ALA A 37 -9.40 18.86 -17.85
CA ALA A 37 -10.36 18.75 -18.94
C ALA A 37 -11.05 20.10 -19.17
N LYS A 38 -11.21 20.50 -20.45
CA LYS A 38 -11.81 21.79 -20.82
C LYS A 38 -13.34 21.75 -20.94
N ARG A 39 -13.89 20.58 -21.25
CA ARG A 39 -15.32 20.36 -21.57
C ARG A 39 -15.91 19.15 -20.85
N ASN A 40 -15.23 18.68 -19.81
CA ASN A 40 -15.64 17.53 -18.99
C ASN A 40 -14.96 17.61 -17.61
N TRP A 41 -15.30 16.72 -16.70
CA TRP A 41 -14.58 16.50 -15.45
C TRP A 41 -13.24 15.79 -15.74
N LYS A 42 -12.20 16.16 -14.99
CA LYS A 42 -10.91 15.45 -15.05
C LYS A 42 -11.11 14.05 -14.51
N ASN A 43 -10.75 13.03 -15.30
CA ASN A 43 -10.67 11.67 -14.79
C ASN A 43 -9.56 11.58 -13.72
N ALA A 44 -9.95 11.12 -12.54
CA ALA A 44 -9.07 10.93 -11.39
C ALA A 44 -9.28 9.56 -10.73
N SER A 45 -9.89 8.60 -11.44
CA SER A 45 -10.19 7.28 -10.88
C SER A 45 -9.57 6.16 -11.71
N GLU A 46 -9.06 5.15 -10.99
CA GLU A 46 -8.78 3.82 -11.50
C GLU A 46 -9.53 2.80 -10.64
N ASP A 47 -10.18 1.84 -11.25
CA ASP A 47 -10.92 0.79 -10.55
C ASP A 47 -10.05 -0.44 -10.36
N ILE A 48 -10.25 -1.13 -9.23
CA ILE A 48 -9.60 -2.37 -8.88
C ILE A 48 -10.68 -3.35 -8.41
N TRP A 49 -10.92 -4.38 -9.22
CA TRP A 49 -11.82 -5.46 -8.85
C TRP A 49 -11.10 -6.45 -7.95
N PHE A 50 -11.62 -6.64 -6.74
CA PHE A 50 -11.16 -7.66 -5.80
C PHE A 50 -12.10 -8.86 -5.85
N GLY A 51 -11.55 -10.02 -6.20
CA GLY A 51 -12.27 -11.28 -6.28
C GLY A 51 -11.50 -12.45 -5.70
N THR A 52 -12.22 -13.48 -5.30
CA THR A 52 -11.69 -14.70 -4.67
C THR A 52 -12.20 -15.95 -5.38
N VAL A 53 -11.46 -17.04 -5.29
CA VAL A 53 -11.88 -18.34 -5.87
C VAL A 53 -12.96 -19.02 -5.02
N SER A 54 -12.98 -18.77 -3.71
CA SER A 54 -13.97 -19.33 -2.78
C SER A 54 -14.21 -18.42 -1.58
N ASP A 55 -15.13 -18.80 -0.69
CA ASP A 55 -15.35 -18.16 0.62
C ASP A 55 -14.24 -18.42 1.64
N ARG A 56 -13.29 -19.31 1.34
CA ARG A 56 -12.07 -19.50 2.13
C ARG A 56 -10.94 -18.74 1.46
N TYR A 57 -10.61 -17.57 2.01
CA TYR A 57 -9.53 -16.72 1.51
C TYR A 57 -8.87 -15.93 2.65
N THR A 58 -7.62 -15.53 2.43
CA THR A 58 -6.86 -14.69 3.38
C THR A 58 -7.31 -13.24 3.28
N PHE A 59 -7.61 -12.61 4.42
CA PHE A 59 -7.83 -11.16 4.50
C PHE A 59 -7.34 -10.57 5.83
N ASN A 60 -6.10 -10.05 5.83
CA ASN A 60 -5.42 -9.48 6.98
C ASN A 60 -5.76 -8.00 7.17
N VAL A 61 -6.99 -7.70 7.60
CA VAL A 61 -7.50 -6.32 7.69
C VAL A 61 -6.66 -5.41 8.60
N GLU A 62 -6.06 -5.96 9.65
CA GLU A 62 -5.19 -5.24 10.58
C GLU A 62 -3.92 -4.71 9.90
N ALA A 63 -3.36 -5.47 8.95
CA ALA A 63 -2.13 -5.12 8.23
C ALA A 63 -2.31 -3.98 7.21
N VAL A 64 -3.55 -3.54 6.98
CA VAL A 64 -3.90 -2.51 6.00
C VAL A 64 -4.63 -1.32 6.61
N LYS A 65 -4.59 -1.18 7.94
CA LYS A 65 -5.11 0.01 8.63
C LYS A 65 -4.33 1.26 8.21
N LEU A 66 -5.05 2.38 8.17
CA LEU A 66 -4.54 3.69 7.82
C LEU A 66 -4.47 4.56 9.08
N GLN A 67 -3.33 5.20 9.32
CA GLN A 67 -3.22 6.29 10.28
C GLN A 67 -3.78 7.55 9.65
N ARG A 68 -4.88 8.04 10.20
CA ARG A 68 -5.50 9.31 9.80
C ARG A 68 -5.40 10.34 10.89
N ARG A 69 -5.16 11.58 10.49
CA ARG A 69 -5.19 12.72 11.41
C ARG A 69 -6.62 12.95 11.90
N VAL A 70 -6.77 13.15 13.21
CA VAL A 70 -8.05 13.46 13.84
C VAL A 70 -8.27 14.97 13.79
N LEU A 71 -9.19 15.40 12.92
CA LEU A 71 -9.56 16.82 12.76
C LEU A 71 -10.42 17.33 13.92
N ALA A 72 -11.38 16.52 14.37
CA ALA A 72 -12.29 16.84 15.46
C ALA A 72 -12.08 15.84 16.62
N PRO A 73 -11.12 16.10 17.53
CA PRO A 73 -10.84 15.21 18.63
C PRO A 73 -11.96 15.24 19.67
N TYR A 74 -12.53 14.07 19.96
CA TYR A 74 -13.49 13.90 21.05
C TYR A 74 -12.88 13.05 22.17
N ARG A 75 -13.24 13.36 23.41
CA ARG A 75 -12.78 12.66 24.61
C ARG A 75 -13.97 11.97 25.27
N ASN A 76 -13.73 10.88 25.99
CA ASN A 76 -14.76 10.24 26.81
C ASN A 76 -15.11 11.11 28.03
N SER A 77 -16.08 10.69 28.83
CA SER A 77 -16.49 11.36 30.07
C SER A 77 -15.36 11.49 31.11
N ALA A 78 -14.32 10.65 31.02
CA ALA A 78 -13.12 10.72 31.84
C ALA A 78 -12.01 11.63 31.24
N GLY A 79 -12.29 12.34 30.15
CA GLY A 79 -11.34 13.25 29.49
C GLY A 79 -10.25 12.54 28.68
N GLN A 80 -10.36 11.25 28.41
CA GLN A 80 -9.38 10.49 27.63
C GLN A 80 -9.74 10.46 26.14
N PRO A 81 -8.74 10.47 25.23
CA PRO A 81 -8.96 10.22 23.80
C PRO A 81 -9.75 8.93 23.57
N LYS A 82 -10.81 9.00 22.76
CA LYS A 82 -11.61 7.82 22.39
C LYS A 82 -11.26 7.40 20.97
N ASP A 83 -10.59 6.26 20.83
CA ASP A 83 -10.15 5.68 19.56
C ASP A 83 -9.09 6.50 18.80
N TRP A 84 -8.33 7.36 19.49
CA TRP A 84 -7.21 8.10 18.89
C TRP A 84 -6.08 8.34 19.89
N GLN A 85 -4.89 8.65 19.38
CA GLN A 85 -3.69 8.88 20.17
C GLN A 85 -3.23 10.34 19.99
N ASP A 86 -2.86 10.98 21.10
CA ASP A 86 -2.25 12.32 21.12
C ASP A 86 -0.74 12.14 21.23
N THR A 87 -0.02 12.23 20.11
CA THR A 87 1.44 12.10 20.09
C THR A 87 2.08 13.44 19.78
N LYS A 88 3.40 13.56 20.00
CA LYS A 88 4.17 14.78 19.64
C LYS A 88 4.05 15.15 18.15
N GLN A 89 3.72 14.17 17.31
CA GLN A 89 3.59 14.33 15.85
C GLN A 89 2.17 14.73 15.42
N GLY A 90 1.21 14.70 16.34
CA GLY A 90 -0.18 15.05 16.08
C GLY A 90 -1.17 14.03 16.65
N LYS A 91 -2.44 14.27 16.36
CA LYS A 91 -3.55 13.43 16.81
C LYS A 91 -3.91 12.45 15.71
N PHE A 92 -3.72 11.15 15.94
CA PHE A 92 -3.92 10.12 14.92
C PHE A 92 -4.83 9.00 15.38
N ARG A 93 -5.53 8.40 14.43
CA ARG A 93 -6.35 7.20 14.62
C ARG A 93 -6.02 6.18 13.55
N ALA A 94 -5.77 4.95 13.98
CA ALA A 94 -5.79 3.79 13.11
C ALA A 94 -7.24 3.51 12.66
N THR A 95 -7.52 3.60 11.36
CA THR A 95 -8.83 3.32 10.79
C THR A 95 -8.76 2.16 9.81
N HIS A 96 -9.86 1.42 9.71
CA HIS A 96 -10.03 0.43 8.66
C HIS A 96 -9.94 1.10 7.28
N PRO A 97 -9.34 0.44 6.28
CA PRO A 97 -9.28 0.96 4.93
C PRO A 97 -10.69 1.00 4.32
N SER A 98 -11.01 2.10 3.64
CA SER A 98 -12.16 2.16 2.73
C SER A 98 -11.85 1.47 1.41
N ASN A 99 -12.89 1.20 0.61
CA ASN A 99 -12.74 0.87 -0.80
C ASN A 99 -12.51 2.11 -1.70
N LEU A 100 -12.43 3.30 -1.13
CA LEU A 100 -11.96 4.52 -1.79
C LEU A 100 -10.55 4.83 -1.30
N TRP A 101 -9.55 4.68 -2.17
CA TRP A 101 -8.14 4.88 -1.82
C TRP A 101 -7.67 6.25 -2.26
N THR A 102 -7.60 7.15 -1.30
CA THR A 102 -7.18 8.56 -1.49
C THR A 102 -5.84 8.86 -0.83
N ASP A 103 -5.10 7.84 -0.41
CA ASP A 103 -3.83 8.01 0.30
C ASP A 103 -2.60 7.65 -0.57
N ILE A 104 -2.81 7.32 -1.84
CA ILE A 104 -1.78 6.77 -2.73
C ILE A 104 -1.49 7.76 -3.85
N SER A 105 -0.20 8.03 -4.09
CA SER A 105 0.29 8.90 -5.17
C SER A 105 0.91 8.07 -6.28
N VAL A 106 0.70 8.47 -7.54
CA VAL A 106 1.40 7.90 -8.70
C VAL A 106 2.88 8.27 -8.62
N PRO A 107 3.82 7.34 -8.91
CA PRO A 107 5.26 7.64 -8.93
C PRO A 107 5.62 8.86 -9.79
N PHE A 108 6.64 9.60 -9.37
CA PHE A 108 7.14 10.76 -10.11
C PHE A 108 8.64 10.94 -9.95
N TRP A 109 9.23 11.83 -10.76
CA TRP A 109 10.69 11.89 -10.99
C TRP A 109 11.56 12.00 -9.71
N SER A 110 11.03 12.53 -8.61
CA SER A 110 11.77 12.65 -7.34
C SER A 110 11.49 11.51 -6.34
N MET A 111 10.62 10.57 -6.68
CA MET A 111 10.34 9.39 -5.85
C MET A 111 11.37 8.30 -6.14
N PRO A 112 11.98 7.67 -5.13
CA PRO A 112 12.98 6.62 -5.32
C PRO A 112 12.49 5.42 -6.14
N GLU A 113 11.18 5.11 -6.06
CA GLU A 113 10.60 3.99 -6.81
C GLU A 113 10.44 4.27 -8.31
N ASN A 114 10.54 5.52 -8.76
CA ASN A 114 10.19 5.92 -10.13
C ASN A 114 11.14 5.31 -11.18
N THR A 115 10.58 4.77 -12.26
CA THR A 115 11.33 4.26 -13.41
C THR A 115 10.87 4.92 -14.72
N GLU A 116 11.48 4.49 -15.83
CA GLU A 116 11.13 4.93 -17.18
C GLU A 116 9.83 4.29 -17.70
N HIS A 117 9.23 3.35 -16.95
CA HIS A 117 7.99 2.72 -17.38
C HIS A 117 6.80 3.71 -17.28
N PRO A 118 6.06 3.95 -18.38
CA PRO A 118 5.12 5.07 -18.48
C PRO A 118 3.92 4.95 -17.54
N THR A 119 3.55 3.73 -17.17
CA THR A 119 2.36 3.41 -16.37
C THR A 119 2.69 2.61 -15.11
N GLN A 120 3.88 2.82 -14.54
CA GLN A 120 4.29 2.13 -13.31
C GLN A 120 3.26 2.32 -12.19
N LYS A 121 2.82 1.20 -11.59
CA LYS A 121 2.01 1.23 -10.37
C LYS A 121 2.87 1.56 -9.14
N PRO A 122 2.36 2.37 -8.18
CA PRO A 122 3.07 2.67 -6.94
C PRO A 122 3.21 1.44 -6.04
N GLU A 123 4.35 1.29 -5.38
CA GLU A 123 4.61 0.20 -4.44
C GLU A 123 3.58 0.16 -3.31
N LYS A 124 3.17 1.33 -2.81
CA LYS A 124 2.14 1.45 -1.77
C LYS A 124 0.79 0.84 -2.18
N LEU A 125 0.42 0.98 -3.46
CA LEU A 125 -0.81 0.39 -3.99
C LEU A 125 -0.77 -1.13 -3.92
N ILE A 126 0.31 -1.71 -4.44
CA ILE A 126 0.53 -3.15 -4.43
C ILE A 126 0.66 -3.67 -3.00
N ALA A 127 1.34 -2.94 -2.11
CA ALA A 127 1.56 -3.34 -0.73
C ALA A 127 0.25 -3.55 0.02
N LYS A 128 -0.75 -2.69 -0.18
CA LYS A 128 -2.09 -2.87 0.41
C LYS A 128 -2.72 -4.20 -0.04
N MET A 129 -2.66 -4.50 -1.33
CA MET A 129 -3.23 -5.72 -1.88
C MET A 129 -2.50 -6.98 -1.39
N VAL A 130 -1.17 -6.95 -1.37
CA VAL A 130 -0.33 -8.07 -0.92
C VAL A 130 -0.49 -8.30 0.58
N LEU A 131 -0.45 -7.27 1.42
CA LEU A 131 -0.62 -7.42 2.86
C LEU A 131 -2.01 -7.92 3.23
N ALA A 132 -3.06 -7.37 2.59
CA ALA A 132 -4.43 -7.83 2.83
C ALA A 132 -4.60 -9.30 2.45
N SER A 133 -4.12 -9.73 1.28
CA SER A 133 -4.52 -11.03 0.72
C SER A 133 -3.43 -12.11 0.69
N SER A 134 -2.32 -11.94 1.42
CA SER A 134 -1.26 -12.96 1.50
C SER A 134 -0.50 -12.91 2.82
N ASN A 135 0.10 -14.03 3.18
CA ASN A 135 1.00 -14.18 4.31
C ASN A 135 2.47 -14.24 3.84
N PRO A 136 3.44 -13.95 4.72
CA PRO A 136 4.85 -14.20 4.42
C PRO A 136 5.09 -15.63 3.93
N GLY A 137 5.94 -15.80 2.90
CA GLY A 137 6.22 -17.09 2.25
C GLY A 137 5.25 -17.49 1.12
N ASP A 138 4.06 -16.89 1.05
CA ASP A 138 3.12 -17.08 -0.06
C ASP A 138 3.71 -16.62 -1.39
N VAL A 139 3.12 -17.07 -2.50
CA VAL A 139 3.51 -16.68 -3.85
C VAL A 139 2.54 -15.62 -4.38
N VAL A 140 3.09 -14.50 -4.86
CA VAL A 140 2.35 -13.47 -5.59
C VAL A 140 2.64 -13.62 -7.10
N PHE A 141 1.59 -13.79 -7.90
CA PHE A 141 1.70 -13.93 -9.35
C PHE A 141 1.20 -12.67 -10.08
N ASP A 142 1.97 -12.20 -11.06
CA ASP A 142 1.60 -11.10 -11.95
C ASP A 142 1.94 -11.43 -13.42
N PRO A 143 0.93 -11.68 -14.27
CA PRO A 143 1.15 -11.99 -15.68
C PRO A 143 1.47 -10.75 -16.55
N PHE A 144 1.38 -9.53 -16.01
CA PHE A 144 1.61 -8.27 -16.73
C PHE A 144 2.52 -7.36 -15.89
N LEU A 145 3.72 -7.86 -15.63
CA LEU A 145 4.60 -7.38 -14.57
C LEU A 145 5.11 -5.94 -14.78
N GLY A 146 5.23 -5.48 -16.03
CA GLY A 146 5.71 -4.15 -16.39
C GLY A 146 7.08 -3.86 -15.76
N SER A 147 7.21 -2.74 -15.04
CA SER A 147 8.45 -2.40 -14.32
C SER A 147 8.72 -3.20 -13.06
N GLY A 148 7.98 -4.28 -12.77
CA GLY A 148 8.30 -5.19 -11.67
C GLY A 148 7.74 -4.81 -10.30
N THR A 149 6.83 -3.83 -10.19
CA THR A 149 6.34 -3.36 -8.87
C THR A 149 5.79 -4.52 -8.02
N THR A 150 5.04 -5.44 -8.61
CA THR A 150 4.48 -6.59 -7.89
C THR A 150 5.55 -7.48 -7.27
N SER A 151 6.54 -7.86 -8.06
CA SER A 151 7.68 -8.68 -7.60
C SER A 151 8.54 -7.96 -6.56
N VAL A 152 8.80 -6.66 -6.76
CA VAL A 152 9.57 -5.83 -5.82
C VAL A 152 8.88 -5.76 -4.46
N VAL A 153 7.58 -5.47 -4.44
CA VAL A 153 6.79 -5.41 -3.20
C VAL A 153 6.67 -6.77 -2.54
N ALA A 154 6.43 -7.83 -3.31
CA ALA A 154 6.42 -9.19 -2.78
C ALA A 154 7.75 -9.52 -2.10
N LYS A 155 8.89 -9.27 -2.75
CA LYS A 155 10.24 -9.47 -2.17
C LYS A 155 10.44 -8.66 -0.89
N LYS A 156 10.12 -7.35 -0.91
CA LYS A 156 10.26 -6.46 0.26
C LYS A 156 9.45 -6.95 1.46
N LEU A 157 8.26 -7.49 1.21
CA LEU A 157 7.35 -8.01 2.24
C LEU A 157 7.60 -9.49 2.60
N GLY A 158 8.65 -10.13 2.09
CA GLY A 158 8.95 -11.53 2.42
C GLY A 158 7.97 -12.54 1.79
N ARG A 159 7.43 -12.23 0.62
CA ARG A 159 6.66 -13.16 -0.23
C ARG A 159 7.55 -13.62 -1.39
N ARG A 160 7.27 -14.82 -1.88
CA ARG A 160 7.79 -15.29 -3.17
C ARG A 160 6.99 -14.65 -4.29
N TYR A 161 7.53 -14.60 -5.49
CA TYR A 161 6.84 -14.01 -6.62
C TYR A 161 7.13 -14.75 -7.93
N VAL A 162 6.19 -14.65 -8.85
CA VAL A 162 6.35 -15.04 -10.25
C VAL A 162 5.77 -13.91 -11.09
N GLY A 163 6.56 -13.40 -12.03
CA GLY A 163 6.15 -12.31 -12.91
C GLY A 163 6.42 -12.67 -14.36
N VAL A 164 5.50 -12.30 -15.26
CA VAL A 164 5.68 -12.41 -16.71
C VAL A 164 5.64 -11.00 -17.31
N GLU A 165 6.61 -10.71 -18.17
CA GLU A 165 6.67 -9.49 -18.95
C GLU A 165 7.19 -9.84 -20.34
N GLN A 166 6.55 -9.28 -21.37
CA GLN A 166 6.89 -9.57 -22.76
C GLN A 166 8.00 -8.65 -23.26
N GLU A 167 8.00 -7.39 -22.80
CA GLU A 167 8.92 -6.39 -23.31
C GLU A 167 10.29 -6.48 -22.61
N ALA A 168 11.33 -6.75 -23.40
CA ALA A 168 12.68 -6.99 -22.89
C ALA A 168 13.22 -5.82 -22.07
N LEU A 169 12.92 -4.58 -22.48
CA LEU A 169 13.32 -3.40 -21.71
C LEU A 169 12.67 -3.38 -20.32
N TYR A 170 11.40 -3.76 -20.21
CA TYR A 170 10.68 -3.78 -18.94
C TYR A 170 11.14 -4.93 -18.04
N CYS A 171 11.49 -6.07 -18.62
CA CYS A 171 12.22 -7.14 -17.91
C CYS A 171 13.51 -6.62 -17.28
N CYS A 172 14.33 -5.86 -18.03
CA CYS A 172 15.56 -5.25 -17.51
C CYS A 172 15.27 -4.26 -16.36
N LEU A 173 14.25 -3.42 -16.47
CA LEU A 173 13.83 -2.50 -15.40
C LEU A 173 13.41 -3.27 -14.14
N ALA A 174 12.59 -4.31 -14.29
CA ALA A 174 12.13 -5.15 -13.18
C ALA A 174 13.32 -5.82 -12.48
N GLN A 175 14.25 -6.42 -13.23
CA GLN A 175 15.46 -7.05 -12.69
C GLN A 175 16.35 -6.06 -11.94
N LYS A 176 16.57 -4.87 -12.51
CA LYS A 176 17.33 -3.79 -11.86
C LYS A 176 16.69 -3.38 -10.53
N ARG A 177 15.37 -3.24 -10.47
CA ARG A 177 14.71 -2.92 -9.19
C ARG A 177 14.84 -4.06 -8.19
N LEU A 178 14.69 -5.31 -8.63
CA LEU A 178 14.79 -6.48 -7.76
C LEU A 178 16.18 -6.67 -7.17
N SER A 179 17.25 -6.33 -7.90
CA SER A 179 18.63 -6.38 -7.38
C SER A 179 18.89 -5.31 -6.31
N LEU A 180 18.18 -4.18 -6.36
CA LEU A 180 18.33 -3.09 -5.39
C LEU A 180 17.56 -3.33 -4.08
N VAL A 181 16.71 -4.36 -3.99
CA VAL A 181 15.97 -4.69 -2.77
C VAL A 181 16.88 -5.25 -1.66
N GLU A 182 18.12 -5.63 -1.96
CA GLU A 182 19.07 -6.13 -0.96
C GLU A 182 19.46 -5.01 0.02
N GLY A 183 18.77 -4.96 1.16
CA GLY A 183 18.98 -3.98 2.23
C GLY A 183 17.86 -2.95 2.39
N GLU A 184 16.99 -2.77 1.38
CA GLU A 184 15.88 -1.81 1.41
C GLU A 184 14.50 -2.49 1.44
N HIS A 185 13.89 -2.55 2.62
CA HIS A 185 12.53 -3.08 2.83
C HIS A 185 11.45 -1.99 2.88
N ALA A 186 11.85 -0.73 2.75
CA ALA A 186 10.94 0.40 2.89
C ALA A 186 9.96 0.49 1.71
N ILE A 187 8.70 0.74 2.04
CA ILE A 187 7.64 1.07 1.09
C ILE A 187 7.12 2.46 1.49
N GLN A 188 7.13 3.40 0.55
CA GLN A 188 6.75 4.77 0.83
C GLN A 188 5.31 4.84 1.41
N GLY A 189 5.18 5.51 2.56
CA GLY A 189 3.89 5.68 3.21
C GLY A 189 3.39 4.46 3.99
N TYR A 190 4.24 3.45 4.23
CA TYR A 190 4.00 2.30 5.10
C TYR A 190 5.14 2.17 6.12
N ASP A 191 4.82 2.04 7.41
CA ASP A 191 5.84 1.97 8.49
C ASP A 191 6.06 0.55 9.06
N GLY A 192 5.44 -0.46 8.45
CA GLY A 192 5.45 -1.84 8.94
C GLY A 192 4.23 -2.22 9.78
N SER A 193 3.44 -1.24 10.25
CA SER A 193 2.19 -1.47 10.99
C SER A 193 0.99 -0.78 10.33
N TYR A 194 1.17 0.42 9.81
CA TYR A 194 0.10 1.23 9.24
C TYR A 194 0.52 1.91 7.93
N PHE A 195 -0.50 2.13 7.09
CA PHE A 195 -0.40 3.08 5.99
C PHE A 195 -0.63 4.49 6.50
N TRP A 196 -0.05 5.48 5.82
CA TRP A 196 -0.17 6.90 6.14
C TRP A 196 -0.81 7.68 5.01
N GLU A 197 -1.26 8.91 5.24
CA GLU A 197 -1.80 9.76 4.16
C GLU A 197 -0.71 10.20 3.16
N ARG A 198 -1.12 10.77 2.02
CA ARG A 198 -0.20 11.26 0.99
C ARG A 198 0.77 12.30 1.58
N ASN A 199 2.00 12.31 1.08
CA ASN A 199 3.00 13.35 1.38
C ASN A 199 3.43 13.50 2.85
N VAL A 200 3.11 12.55 3.74
CA VAL A 200 3.77 12.49 5.05
C VAL A 200 5.20 11.99 4.80
N SER A 201 6.21 12.87 4.93
CA SER A 201 7.58 12.57 4.53
C SER A 201 8.17 11.38 5.33
N VAL A 202 9.16 10.70 4.76
CA VAL A 202 9.98 9.69 5.48
C VAL A 202 10.97 10.38 6.43
N GLY A 203 11.35 11.64 6.15
CA GLY A 203 12.21 12.45 7.02
C GLY A 203 11.59 12.76 8.39
N ASP A 204 10.25 12.89 8.45
CA ASP A 204 9.53 12.99 9.73
C ASP A 204 9.56 11.67 10.54
N ARG A 205 10.06 10.56 9.94
CA ARG A 205 9.96 9.19 10.47
C ARG A 205 11.29 8.53 10.85
N GLU A 206 12.42 8.88 10.25
CA GLU A 206 13.73 8.33 10.67
C GLU A 206 14.04 8.65 12.15
N ALA A 207 13.56 9.80 12.64
CA ALA A 207 13.62 10.15 14.05
C ALA A 207 12.76 9.22 14.95
N SER A 208 11.65 8.70 14.43
CA SER A 208 10.68 7.91 15.20
C SER A 208 11.02 6.42 15.30
N VAL A 209 11.59 5.83 14.23
CA VAL A 209 12.03 4.43 14.24
C VAL A 209 13.26 4.26 15.14
N ARG A 210 14.20 5.21 15.11
CA ARG A 210 15.35 5.20 16.03
C ARG A 210 14.92 5.33 17.49
N GLN A 211 13.97 6.22 17.80
CA GLN A 211 13.46 6.38 19.17
C GLN A 211 12.69 5.17 19.70
N ASN A 212 11.91 4.46 18.87
CA ASN A 212 11.18 3.26 19.31
C ASN A 212 12.10 2.05 19.51
N CYS A 213 13.15 1.90 18.70
CA CYS A 213 14.18 0.88 18.92
C CYS A 213 14.99 1.15 20.21
N GLU A 214 15.31 2.42 20.50
CA GLU A 214 16.00 2.82 21.75
C GLU A 214 15.11 2.65 23.00
N ALA A 215 13.82 2.95 22.90
CA ALA A 215 12.87 2.74 24.00
C ALA A 215 12.66 1.25 24.32
N SER A 216 12.52 0.40 23.29
CA SER A 216 12.37 -1.05 23.47
C SER A 216 13.61 -1.72 24.06
N SER A 217 14.81 -1.23 23.72
CA SER A 217 16.07 -1.76 24.26
C SER A 217 16.35 -1.27 25.69
N ALA A 218 15.96 -0.03 26.02
CA ALA A 218 16.02 0.47 27.40
C ALA A 218 15.06 -0.26 28.35
N GLU A 219 13.89 -0.68 27.86
CA GLU A 219 12.89 -1.41 28.65
C GLU A 219 13.27 -2.89 28.87
N GLN A 220 13.97 -3.50 27.93
CA GLN A 220 14.57 -4.83 28.08
C GLN A 220 15.73 -4.83 29.09
N ASN A 221 16.62 -3.83 29.04
CA ASN A 221 17.73 -3.72 30.00
C ASN A 221 17.25 -3.49 31.44
N ARG A 222 16.19 -2.69 31.65
CA ARG A 222 15.61 -2.48 32.99
C ARG A 222 14.93 -3.72 33.59
N LYS A 223 14.49 -4.67 32.77
CA LYS A 223 13.97 -5.96 33.23
C LYS A 223 15.09 -6.94 33.58
N ALA A 224 16.21 -6.89 32.86
CA ALA A 224 17.39 -7.72 33.14
C ALA A 224 18.08 -7.33 34.46
N GLU A 225 18.09 -6.05 34.84
CA GLU A 225 18.70 -5.57 36.09
C GLU A 225 17.84 -5.82 37.36
N LYS A 226 16.61 -6.31 37.22
CA LYS A 226 15.68 -6.60 38.32
C LYS A 226 15.45 -8.10 38.57
N THR A 227 16.22 -8.96 37.90
CA THR A 227 16.22 -10.42 38.09
C THR A 227 17.58 -10.85 38.60
#